data_AF-A0AAC9WHI4-F1
#
_entry.id   AF-A0AAC9WHI4-F1
#
_cell.length_a   1.000
_cell.length_b   1.000
_cell.length_c   1.000
_cell.angle_alpha   90.00
_cell.angle_beta   90.00
_cell.angle_gamma   90.00
#
_symmetry.space_group_name_H-M   'P 1'
#
loop_
_entity.id
_entity.type
_entity.pdbx_description
1 polymer ?
#
loop_
_entity_poly.entity_id
_entity_poly.type
_entity_poly.pdbx_seq_one_letter_code
_entity_poly.pdbx_strand_id
1 'polypeptide(L)'
;MDDITKLQLYLNDKEGKIFSPEELQMLLDEAGCLYCAVSEGWSLIATRLNLTDTKKYTVGIESYEKAGINDQIKAALSNAEYFKAKCTCRTNAGSFILRTNAEVRT
;
A
#
# COMPACT_ATOMS: atom_id res chain seq x y z
N MET A 1 14.48 4.65 17.41
CA MET A 1 13.87 3.83 16.32
C MET A 1 13.82 4.71 15.09
N ASP A 2 14.52 4.30 14.04
CA ASP A 2 14.54 5.00 12.75
C ASP A 2 13.18 4.88 12.03
N ASP A 3 13.00 5.68 10.98
CA ASP A 3 11.71 5.78 10.29
C ASP A 3 11.40 4.55 9.41
N ILE A 4 12.41 3.81 8.94
CA ILE A 4 12.22 2.55 8.21
C ILE A 4 11.69 1.47 9.13
N THR A 5 12.25 1.33 10.33
CA THR A 5 11.75 0.40 11.35
C THR A 5 10.30 0.75 11.75
N LYS A 6 9.95 2.04 11.82
CA LYS A 6 8.55 2.45 12.05
C LYS A 6 7.65 2.09 10.87
N LEU A 7 8.10 2.31 9.63
CA LEU A 7 7.34 1.92 8.45
C LEU A 7 7.09 0.41 8.40
N GLN A 8 8.08 -0.41 8.73
CA GLN A 8 7.92 -1.86 8.86
C GLN A 8 6.82 -2.20 9.88
N LEU A 9 6.82 -1.54 11.03
CA LEU A 9 5.80 -1.78 12.07
C LEU A 9 4.38 -1.43 11.58
N TYR A 10 4.24 -0.38 10.77
CA TYR A 10 2.92 0.07 10.29
C TYR A 10 2.42 -0.70 9.08
N LEU A 11 3.31 -1.15 8.19
CA LEU A 11 2.95 -1.62 6.86
C LEU A 11 3.23 -3.10 6.63
N ASN A 12 4.16 -3.70 7.36
CA ASN A 12 4.46 -5.11 7.20
C ASN A 12 3.64 -5.98 8.17
N ASP A 13 3.41 -7.21 7.75
CA ASP A 13 2.90 -8.25 8.63
C ASP A 13 3.95 -8.63 9.69
N LYS A 14 3.58 -9.55 10.59
CA LYS A 14 4.46 -10.03 11.66
C LYS A 14 5.75 -10.68 11.15
N GLU A 15 5.80 -11.06 9.88
CA GLU A 15 6.95 -11.70 9.24
C GLU A 15 7.79 -10.71 8.42
N GLY A 16 7.38 -9.45 8.32
CA GLY A 16 8.12 -8.42 7.58
C GLY A 16 7.95 -8.48 6.06
N LYS A 17 6.89 -9.12 5.53
CA LYS A 17 6.87 -9.60 4.13
C LYS A 17 6.12 -8.75 3.09
N ILE A 18 5.52 -7.62 3.47
CA ILE A 18 4.69 -6.84 2.54
C ILE A 18 5.55 -5.91 1.66
N PHE A 19 6.52 -5.23 2.28
CA PHE A 19 7.48 -4.37 1.60
C PHE A 19 8.91 -4.71 2.01
N SER A 20 9.82 -4.73 1.04
CA SER A 20 11.26 -4.82 1.32
C SER A 20 11.79 -3.54 1.97
N PRO A 21 12.94 -3.58 2.66
CA PRO A 21 13.57 -2.37 3.19
C PRO A 21 13.78 -1.26 2.14
N GLU A 22 14.12 -1.64 0.91
CA GLU A 22 14.33 -0.72 -0.20
C GLU A 22 13.01 -0.06 -0.66
N GLU A 23 11.93 -0.82 -0.77
CA GLU A 23 10.60 -0.27 -1.08
C GLU A 23 10.13 0.71 0.01
N LEU A 24 10.41 0.41 1.28
CA LEU A 24 10.07 1.30 2.39
C LEU A 24 10.90 2.58 2.37
N GLN A 25 12.18 2.51 1.98
CA GLN A 25 13.00 3.70 1.80
C GLN A 25 12.47 4.57 0.66
N MET A 26 12.09 3.97 -0.48
CA MET A 26 11.47 4.70 -1.59
C MET A 26 10.18 5.42 -1.17
N LEU A 27 9.30 4.74 -0.40
CA LEU A 27 8.08 5.36 0.14
C LEU A 27 8.39 6.56 1.03
N LEU A 28 9.40 6.43 1.89
CA LEU A 28 9.78 7.52 2.79
C LEU A 28 10.34 8.73 2.02
N ASP A 29 11.19 8.47 1.03
CA ASP A 29 11.84 9.50 0.22
C ASP A 29 10.83 10.26 -0.64
N GLU A 30 9.87 9.56 -1.26
CA GLU A 30 8.85 10.16 -2.11
C GLU A 30 7.80 10.94 -1.30
N ALA A 31 7.33 10.37 -0.19
CA ALA A 31 6.29 11.00 0.62
C ALA A 31 6.84 12.16 1.48
N GLY A 32 8.16 12.19 1.71
CA GLY A 32 8.86 13.23 2.46
C GLY A 32 8.54 13.26 3.96
N CYS A 33 7.72 12.32 4.46
CA CYS A 33 7.36 12.20 5.87
C CYS A 33 6.83 10.82 6.23
N LEU A 34 7.04 10.42 7.48
CA LEU A 34 6.64 9.10 7.96
C LEU A 34 5.16 8.80 7.75
N TYR A 35 4.24 9.64 8.25
CA TYR A 35 2.81 9.35 8.15
C TYR A 35 2.25 9.50 6.73
N CYS A 36 2.92 10.29 5.89
CA CYS A 36 2.67 10.38 4.45
C CYS A 36 2.98 9.02 3.80
N ALA A 37 4.18 8.50 4.07
CA ALA A 37 4.64 7.20 3.57
C ALA A 37 3.77 6.04 4.07
N VAL A 38 3.31 6.09 5.34
CA VAL A 38 2.36 5.08 5.85
C VAL A 38 1.03 5.13 5.11
N SER A 39 0.49 6.32 4.85
CA SER A 39 -0.76 6.48 4.09
C SER A 39 -0.64 5.91 2.67
N GLU A 40 0.46 6.22 2.00
CA GLU A 40 0.76 5.72 0.65
C GLU A 40 0.96 4.21 0.63
N GLY A 41 1.71 3.66 1.60
CA GLY A 41 1.90 2.22 1.75
C GLY A 41 0.57 1.46 1.90
N TRP A 42 -0.36 1.97 2.70
CA TRP A 42 -1.71 1.37 2.82
C TRP A 42 -2.53 1.47 1.52
N SER A 43 -2.39 2.56 0.78
CA SER A 43 -3.02 2.71 -0.55
C SER A 43 -2.47 1.71 -1.58
N LEU A 44 -1.17 1.43 -1.51
CA LEU A 44 -0.51 0.41 -2.34
C LEU A 44 -0.97 -1.00 -1.98
N ILE A 45 -1.09 -1.32 -0.70
CA ILE A 45 -1.64 -2.60 -0.23
C ILE A 45 -3.05 -2.80 -0.80
N ALA A 46 -3.93 -1.79 -0.70
CA ALA A 46 -5.28 -1.85 -1.26
C ALA A 46 -5.26 -2.09 -2.79
N THR A 47 -4.36 -1.43 -3.50
CA THR A 47 -4.18 -1.60 -4.95
C THR A 47 -3.72 -3.01 -5.30
N ARG A 48 -2.72 -3.56 -4.58
CA ARG A 48 -2.21 -4.92 -4.77
C ARG A 48 -3.32 -5.96 -4.54
N LEU A 49 -4.11 -5.80 -3.48
CA LEU A 49 -5.26 -6.66 -3.17
C LEU A 49 -6.31 -6.63 -4.30
N ASN A 50 -6.63 -5.45 -4.83
CA ASN A 50 -7.59 -5.30 -5.92
C ASN A 50 -7.10 -5.92 -7.24
N LEU A 51 -5.79 -5.82 -7.55
CA LEU A 51 -5.20 -6.47 -8.71
C LEU A 51 -5.19 -8.01 -8.58
N THR A 52 -4.97 -8.53 -7.37
CA THR A 52 -5.09 -9.97 -7.12
C THR A 52 -6.53 -10.45 -7.20
N ASP A 53 -7.51 -9.63 -6.80
CA ASP A 53 -8.94 -9.93 -6.94
C ASP A 53 -9.31 -10.13 -8.41
N THR A 54 -8.87 -9.21 -9.28
CA THR A 54 -9.14 -9.26 -10.74
C THR A 54 -8.66 -10.56 -11.39
N LYS A 55 -7.58 -11.18 -10.88
CA LYS A 55 -7.04 -12.45 -11.41
C LYS A 55 -7.77 -13.69 -10.91
N LYS A 56 -8.54 -13.62 -9.81
CA LYS A 56 -9.20 -14.77 -9.19
C LYS A 56 -10.62 -15.06 -9.72
N TYR A 57 -11.25 -14.12 -10.44
CA TYR A 57 -12.62 -14.23 -10.98
C TYR A 57 -12.80 -15.14 -12.21
N THR A 58 -12.17 -16.31 -12.28
CA THR A 58 -12.41 -17.25 -13.39
C THR A 58 -12.84 -18.65 -12.99
N VAL A 59 -13.11 -18.93 -11.71
CA VAL A 59 -13.48 -20.28 -11.25
C VAL A 59 -14.34 -20.27 -9.96
N GLY A 60 -15.67 -20.24 -10.11
CA GLY A 60 -16.68 -21.02 -9.34
C GLY A 60 -16.78 -20.98 -7.80
N ILE A 61 -15.82 -20.41 -7.07
CA ILE A 61 -15.72 -20.32 -5.59
C ILE A 61 -15.74 -18.83 -5.14
N GLU A 62 -15.95 -17.94 -6.10
CA GLU A 62 -15.54 -16.53 -6.07
C GLU A 62 -16.30 -15.65 -5.08
N SER A 63 -17.53 -15.97 -4.72
CA SER A 63 -18.37 -15.05 -3.95
C SER A 63 -17.96 -14.91 -2.48
N TYR A 64 -17.50 -15.98 -1.83
CA TYR A 64 -17.10 -15.95 -0.42
C TYR A 64 -15.71 -15.32 -0.23
N GLU A 65 -14.75 -15.66 -1.07
CA GLU A 65 -13.42 -15.00 -1.05
C GLU A 65 -13.51 -13.52 -1.46
N LYS A 66 -14.35 -13.18 -2.45
CA LYS A 66 -14.61 -11.79 -2.86
C LYS A 66 -15.08 -10.90 -1.72
N ALA A 67 -16.01 -11.39 -0.89
CA ALA A 67 -16.50 -10.63 0.26
C ALA A 67 -15.34 -10.33 1.23
N GLY A 68 -14.51 -11.33 1.53
CA GLY A 68 -13.33 -11.17 2.38
C GLY A 68 -12.23 -10.27 1.81
N ILE A 69 -12.01 -10.28 0.49
CA ILE A 69 -11.04 -9.39 -0.17
C ILE A 69 -11.54 -7.95 -0.15
N ASN A 70 -12.82 -7.71 -0.40
CA ASN A 70 -13.41 -6.36 -0.35
C ASN A 70 -13.27 -5.73 1.04
N ASP A 71 -13.46 -6.51 2.11
CA ASP A 71 -13.30 -6.01 3.46
C ASP A 71 -11.84 -5.70 3.81
N GLN A 72 -10.89 -6.48 3.28
CA GLN A 72 -9.45 -6.16 3.39
C GLN A 72 -9.07 -4.88 2.64
N ILE A 73 -9.60 -4.68 1.43
CA ILE A 73 -9.38 -3.45 0.64
C ILE A 73 -9.93 -2.25 1.41
N LYS A 74 -11.15 -2.34 1.96
CA LYS A 74 -11.74 -1.26 2.77
C LYS A 74 -10.92 -0.96 4.02
N ALA A 75 -10.44 -1.98 4.73
CA ALA A 75 -9.60 -1.80 5.90
C ALA A 75 -8.28 -1.09 5.55
N ALA A 76 -7.63 -1.50 4.45
CA ALA A 76 -6.42 -0.85 3.97
C ALA A 76 -6.66 0.62 3.60
N LEU A 77 -7.73 0.93 2.87
CA LEU A 77 -8.09 2.32 2.54
C LEU A 77 -8.42 3.16 3.78
N SER A 78 -9.12 2.59 4.77
CA SER A 78 -9.41 3.29 6.02
C SER A 78 -8.15 3.63 6.82
N ASN A 79 -7.17 2.71 6.86
CA ASN A 79 -5.86 2.99 7.43
C ASN A 79 -5.13 4.09 6.65
N ALA A 80 -5.18 4.04 5.31
CA ALA A 80 -4.58 5.09 4.48
C ALA A 80 -5.14 6.47 4.84
N GLU A 81 -6.46 6.62 4.95
CA GLU A 81 -7.11 7.88 5.34
C GLU A 81 -6.73 8.33 6.76
N TYR A 82 -6.68 7.40 7.72
CA TYR A 82 -6.28 7.67 9.09
C TYR A 82 -4.88 8.29 9.20
N PHE A 83 -3.91 7.73 8.46
CA PHE A 83 -2.54 8.26 8.45
C PHE A 83 -2.40 9.50 7.58
N LYS A 84 -3.20 9.62 6.50
CA LYS A 84 -3.28 10.85 5.69
C LYS A 84 -3.69 12.06 6.54
N ALA A 85 -4.62 11.89 7.47
CA ALA A 85 -5.03 12.96 8.38
C ALA A 85 -3.91 13.42 9.34
N LYS A 86 -2.86 12.61 9.52
CA LYS A 86 -1.70 12.88 10.37
C LYS A 86 -0.46 13.29 9.59
N CYS A 87 -0.54 13.33 8.25
CA CYS A 87 0.51 13.83 7.38
C CYS A 87 0.76 15.31 7.67
N THR A 88 1.94 15.63 8.22
CA THR A 88 2.34 16.99 8.59
C THR A 88 3.19 17.68 7.55
N CYS A 89 3.82 16.92 6.64
CA CYS A 89 4.53 17.50 5.51
C CYS A 89 3.50 17.93 4.48
N ARG A 90 3.15 19.22 4.49
CA ARG A 90 2.47 19.85 3.37
C ARG A 90 3.46 19.98 2.21
N THR A 91 3.73 18.89 1.51
CA THR A 91 4.47 18.94 0.24
C THR A 91 3.48 18.99 -0.91
N ASN A 92 3.68 19.99 -1.76
CA ASN A 92 2.95 20.23 -2.99
C ASN A 92 2.82 18.93 -3.81
N ALA A 93 1.57 18.60 -4.17
CA ALA A 93 1.20 17.85 -5.38
C ALA A 93 2.27 16.91 -5.97
N GLY A 94 2.47 15.75 -5.36
CA GLY A 94 3.16 14.63 -5.99
C GLY A 94 2.24 13.42 -5.91
N SER A 95 1.46 13.16 -6.96
CA SER A 95 0.86 11.84 -7.12
C SER A 95 1.97 10.81 -7.09
N PHE A 96 1.91 9.83 -6.18
CA PHE A 96 2.75 8.64 -6.23
C PHE A 96 2.57 8.01 -7.61
N ILE A 97 3.50 8.30 -8.53
CA ILE A 97 3.54 7.63 -9.83
C ILE A 97 4.11 6.27 -9.50
N LEU A 98 3.20 5.31 -9.29
CA LEU A 98 3.47 3.89 -9.40
C LEU A 98 4.38 3.68 -10.63
N ARG A 99 5.70 3.61 -10.43
CA ARG A 99 6.63 3.09 -11.42
C ARG A 99 6.45 1.59 -11.45
N THR A 100 5.26 1.14 -11.87
CA THR A 100 5.15 -0.17 -12.47
C THR A 100 6.00 -0.10 -13.73
N ASN A 101 7.22 -0.63 -13.65
CA ASN A 101 8.00 -1.02 -14.82
C ASN A 101 7.26 -2.18 -15.50
N ALA A 102 6.06 -1.92 -16.02
CA ALA A 102 5.42 -2.77 -16.98
C ALA A 102 6.15 -2.51 -18.29
N GLU A 103 7.23 -3.24 -18.54
CA GLU A 103 7.72 -3.43 -19.90
C GLU A 103 6.57 -4.03 -20.71
N VAL A 104 5.82 -3.19 -21.42
CA VAL A 104 4.96 -3.64 -22.50
C VAL A 104 5.89 -4.00 -23.65
N ARG A 105 6.25 -5.28 -23.72
CA ARG A 105 6.85 -5.85 -24.92
C ARG A 105 5.79 -5.83 -26.02
N THR A 106 5.87 -4.84 -26.90
CA THR A 106 5.22 -4.83 -28.22
C THR A 106 5.91 -5.81 -29.15
#